data_AF-A0A2B7Y9Z0-F1
#
_entry.id   AF-A0A2B7Y9Z0-F1
#
_cell.length_a   1.000
_cell.length_b   1.000
_cell.length_c   1.000
_cell.angle_alpha   90.00
_cell.angle_beta   90.00
_cell.angle_gamma   90.00
#
_symmetry.space_group_name_H-M   'P 1'
#
loop_
_entity.id
_entity.type
_entity.pdbx_description
1 polymer ?
#
loop_
_entity_poly.entity_id
_entity_poly.type
_entity_poly.pdbx_seq_one_letter_code
_entity_poly.pdbx_strand_id
1 'polypeptide(L)'
;MFYHFIFIKNYHFILKFLLNCFVSYKTLKKYMKYIENMFKSNITNGLIEGLNNKIKSIKRTAFGYSNFSNFKKRILIQAGIISISA
;
A
#
# COMPACT_ATOMS: atom_id res chain seq x y z
N MET A 1 25.78 35.12 14.46
CA MET A 1 25.84 33.80 13.79
C MET A 1 24.73 32.84 14.19
N PHE A 2 24.43 32.65 15.48
CA PHE A 2 23.42 31.67 15.95
C PHE A 2 21.98 31.93 15.45
N TYR A 3 21.49 33.16 15.53
CA TYR A 3 20.15 33.53 15.05
C TYR A 3 19.96 33.30 13.54
N HIS A 4 20.99 33.59 12.75
CA HIS A 4 20.95 33.37 11.30
C HIS A 4 20.85 31.88 10.96
N PHE A 5 21.57 31.03 11.69
CA PHE A 5 21.48 29.58 11.53
C PHE A 5 20.10 29.01 11.92
N ILE A 6 19.51 29.51 13.02
CA ILE A 6 18.15 29.15 13.45
C ILE A 6 17.12 29.58 12.40
N PHE A 7 17.29 30.78 11.82
CA PHE A 7 16.41 31.29 10.77
C PHE A 7 16.47 30.44 9.50
N ILE A 8 17.67 30.08 9.03
CA ILE A 8 17.86 29.21 7.86
C ILE A 8 17.22 27.83 8.08
N LYS A 9 17.42 27.24 9.27
CA LYS A 9 16.82 25.94 9.60
C LYS A 9 15.30 25.99 9.62
N ASN A 10 14.70 27.04 10.19
CA ASN A 10 13.25 27.24 10.17
C ASN A 10 12.72 27.39 8.75
N TYR A 11 13.37 28.19 7.91
CA TYR A 11 12.97 28.38 6.52
C TYR A 11 13.04 27.07 5.71
N HIS A 12 14.12 26.30 5.87
CA HIS A 12 14.24 24.98 5.24
C HIS A 12 13.14 24.02 5.68
N PHE A 13 12.81 24.00 6.98
CA PHE A 13 11.74 23.18 7.51
C PHE A 13 10.37 23.55 6.92
N ILE A 14 10.06 24.85 6.88
CA ILE A 14 8.82 25.37 6.30
C ILE A 14 8.73 25.00 4.81
N LEU A 15 9.81 25.17 4.06
CA LEU A 15 9.84 24.81 2.64
C LEU A 15 9.62 23.30 2.42
N LYS A 16 10.25 22.46 3.26
CA LYS A 16 10.07 21.00 3.22
C LYS A 16 8.62 20.61 3.54
N PHE A 17 8.01 21.27 4.52
CA PHE A 17 6.61 21.05 4.90
C PHE A 17 5.66 21.40 3.74
N LEU A 18 5.83 22.58 3.14
CA LEU A 18 5.02 23.04 2.01
C LEU A 18 5.13 22.08 0.81
N LEU A 19 6.33 21.61 0.50
CA LEU A 19 6.55 20.63 -0.56
C LEU A 19 5.79 19.32 -0.29
N ASN A 20 5.86 18.82 0.94
CA ASN A 20 5.15 17.59 1.34
C ASN A 20 3.63 17.76 1.24
N CYS A 21 3.08 18.90 1.67
CA CYS A 21 1.65 19.20 1.53
C CYS A 21 1.21 19.19 0.07
N PHE A 22 2.02 19.76 -0.83
CA PHE A 22 1.72 19.76 -2.26
C PHE A 22 1.74 18.35 -2.87
N VAL A 23 2.70 17.51 -2.48
CA VAL A 23 2.78 16.11 -2.89
C VAL A 23 1.58 15.31 -2.36
N SER A 24 1.21 15.51 -1.10
CA SER A 24 0.02 14.89 -0.49
C SER A 24 -1.26 15.30 -1.23
N TYR A 25 -1.43 16.58 -1.53
CA TYR A 25 -2.58 17.07 -2.29
C TYR A 25 -2.67 16.43 -3.68
N LYS A 26 -1.55 16.38 -4.42
CA LYS A 26 -1.50 15.70 -5.73
C LYS A 26 -1.86 14.22 -5.61
N THR A 27 -1.37 13.56 -4.58
CA THR A 27 -1.64 12.14 -4.32
C THR A 27 -3.12 11.92 -4.02
N LEU A 28 -3.70 12.71 -3.11
CA LEU A 28 -5.14 12.67 -2.79
C LEU A 28 -5.99 12.90 -4.04
N LYS A 29 -5.68 13.95 -4.83
CA LYS A 29 -6.41 14.24 -6.08
C LYS A 29 -6.32 13.08 -7.08
N LYS A 30 -5.14 12.45 -7.21
CA LYS A 30 -4.94 11.29 -8.09
C LYS A 30 -5.79 10.09 -7.68
N TYR A 31 -5.93 9.84 -6.38
CA TYR A 31 -6.63 8.66 -5.87
C TYR A 31 -8.08 8.92 -5.41
N MET A 32 -8.59 10.15 -5.54
CA MET A 32 -9.93 10.56 -5.08
C MET A 32 -11.03 9.61 -5.56
N LYS A 33 -11.01 9.20 -6.83
CA LYS A 33 -11.99 8.27 -7.41
C LYS A 33 -11.98 6.90 -6.72
N TYR A 34 -10.83 6.40 -6.31
CA TYR A 34 -10.73 5.12 -5.58
C TYR A 34 -11.24 5.27 -4.15
N ILE A 35 -10.99 6.42 -3.51
CA ILE A 35 -11.53 6.74 -2.19
C ILE A 35 -13.06 6.79 -2.25
N GLU A 36 -13.64 7.47 -3.25
CA GLU A 36 -15.09 7.49 -3.47
C GLU A 36 -15.68 6.09 -3.70
N ASN A 37 -14.98 5.26 -4.49
CA ASN A 37 -15.42 3.88 -4.73
C ASN A 37 -15.36 3.00 -3.48
N MET A 38 -14.43 3.27 -2.55
CA MET A 38 -14.34 2.55 -1.28
C MET A 38 -15.63 2.71 -0.47
N PHE A 39 -16.18 3.92 -0.38
CA PHE A 39 -17.43 4.20 0.33
C PHE A 39 -18.66 3.52 -0.28
N LYS A 40 -18.62 3.21 -1.59
CA LYS A 40 -19.68 2.47 -2.29
C LYS A 40 -19.52 0.96 -2.17
N SER A 41 -18.32 0.49 -1.83
CA SER A 41 -18.02 -0.94 -1.74
C SER A 41 -18.38 -1.49 -0.37
N ASN A 42 -18.89 -2.72 -0.32
CA ASN A 42 -19.11 -3.43 0.94
C ASN A 42 -17.83 -4.09 1.48
N ILE A 43 -16.65 -3.69 0.98
CA ILE A 43 -15.37 -4.27 1.37
C ILE A 43 -14.89 -3.58 2.63
N THR A 44 -14.86 -4.33 3.74
CA THR A 44 -14.34 -3.83 5.02
C THR A 44 -12.83 -3.98 5.09
N ASN A 45 -12.18 -3.10 5.87
CA ASN A 45 -10.75 -3.22 6.18
C ASN A 45 -10.41 -4.59 6.81
N GLY A 46 -11.32 -5.15 7.62
CA GLY A 46 -11.14 -6.48 8.21
C GLY A 46 -11.06 -7.58 7.16
N LEU A 47 -11.84 -7.50 6.08
CA LEU A 47 -11.76 -8.45 4.96
C LEU A 47 -10.42 -8.33 4.21
N ILE A 48 -9.97 -7.10 3.95
CA ILE A 48 -8.66 -6.83 3.32
C ILE A 48 -7.51 -7.34 4.19
N GLU A 49 -7.58 -7.10 5.51
CA GLU A 49 -6.59 -7.56 6.47
C GLU A 49 -6.55 -9.08 6.56
N GLY A 50 -7.71 -9.74 6.58
CA GLY A 50 -7.82 -11.19 6.54
C GLY A 50 -7.16 -11.80 5.31
N LEU A 51 -7.40 -11.21 4.13
CA LEU A 51 -6.74 -11.61 2.88
C LEU A 51 -5.21 -11.40 2.94
N ASN A 52 -4.76 -10.26 3.45
CA ASN A 52 -3.33 -9.97 3.61
C ASN A 52 -2.65 -10.95 4.57
N ASN A 53 -3.30 -11.31 5.67
CA ASN A 53 -2.78 -12.29 6.62
C ASN A 53 -2.73 -13.70 6.02
N LYS A 54 -3.73 -14.08 5.22
CA LYS A 54 -3.71 -15.33 4.45
C LYS A 54 -2.54 -15.36 3.48
N ILE A 55 -2.33 -14.31 2.68
CA ILE A 55 -1.18 -14.21 1.76
C ILE A 55 0.15 -14.26 2.51
N LYS A 56 0.28 -13.56 3.65
CA LYS A 56 1.48 -13.63 4.50
C LYS A 56 1.75 -15.06 4.98
N SER A 57 0.72 -15.80 5.39
CA SER A 57 0.85 -17.21 5.80
C SER A 57 1.34 -18.09 4.65
N ILE A 58 0.78 -17.91 3.46
CA ILE A 58 1.20 -18.64 2.25
C ILE A 58 2.66 -18.32 1.93
N LYS A 59 3.05 -17.03 2.01
CA LYS A 59 4.43 -16.60 1.79
C LYS A 59 5.42 -17.27 2.75
N ARG A 60 5.06 -17.44 4.03
CA ARG A 60 5.90 -18.14 5.02
C ARG A 60 6.11 -19.62 4.72
N THR A 61 5.25 -20.25 3.93
CA THR A 61 5.34 -21.67 3.57
C THR A 61 5.66 -21.90 2.09
N ALA A 62 5.95 -20.82 1.35
CA ALA A 62 6.22 -20.82 -0.08
C ALA A 62 7.73 -20.74 -0.37
N PHE A 63 8.53 -21.49 0.38
CA PHE A 63 9.93 -21.68 0.04
C PHE A 63 10.05 -22.48 -1.27
N GLY A 64 11.05 -22.16 -2.09
CA GLY A 64 11.33 -22.88 -3.34
C GLY A 64 10.57 -22.42 -4.59
N TYR A 65 9.72 -21.39 -4.51
CA TYR A 65 9.16 -20.79 -5.73
C TYR A 65 10.19 -19.90 -6.42
N SER A 66 10.71 -20.37 -7.56
CA SER A 66 11.60 -19.59 -8.42
C SER A 66 10.86 -18.53 -9.26
N ASN A 67 9.58 -18.78 -9.58
CA ASN A 67 8.76 -17.89 -10.41
C ASN A 67 7.57 -17.32 -9.62
N PHE A 68 7.42 -16.00 -9.66
CA PHE A 68 6.29 -15.29 -9.05
C PHE A 68 4.93 -15.74 -9.61
N SER A 69 4.86 -16.11 -10.89
CA SER A 69 3.64 -16.64 -11.51
C SER A 69 3.14 -17.91 -10.80
N ASN A 70 4.05 -18.80 -10.44
CA ASN A 70 3.73 -20.04 -9.72
C ASN A 70 3.31 -19.76 -8.27
N PHE A 71 3.97 -18.81 -7.61
CA PHE A 71 3.56 -18.34 -6.29
C PHE A 71 2.14 -17.72 -6.31
N LYS A 72 1.85 -16.88 -7.32
CA LYS A 72 0.52 -16.29 -7.52
C LYS A 72 -0.54 -17.37 -7.75
N LYS A 73 -0.26 -18.39 -8.57
CA LYS A 73 -1.18 -19.52 -8.77
C LYS A 73 -1.48 -20.25 -7.45
N ARG A 74 -0.47 -20.52 -6.62
CA ARG A 74 -0.68 -21.11 -5.28
C ARG A 74 -1.58 -20.25 -4.40
N ILE A 75 -1.36 -18.93 -4.37
CA ILE A 75 -2.24 -18.01 -3.62
C ILE A 75 -3.69 -18.12 -4.11
N LEU A 76 -3.90 -18.12 -5.43
CA LEU A 76 -5.25 -18.17 -6.02
C LEU A 76 -5.96 -19.50 -5.78
N ILE A 77 -5.24 -20.62 -5.85
CA ILE A 77 -5.76 -21.96 -5.51
C ILE A 77 -6.15 -22.01 -4.03
N GLN A 78 -5.27 -21.53 -3.14
CA GLN A 78 -5.52 -21.57 -1.70
C GLN A 78 -6.57 -20.55 -1.24
N ALA A 79 -6.79 -19.50 -2.03
CA ALA A 79 -7.92 -18.59 -1.89
C ALA A 79 -9.24 -19.15 -2.45
N GLY A 80 -9.21 -20.29 -3.16
CA GLY A 80 -10.39 -20.91 -3.77
C GLY A 80 -10.89 -20.20 -5.03
N ILE A 81 -10.06 -19.37 -5.65
CA ILE A 81 -10.43 -18.56 -6.83
C ILE A 81 -10.22 -19.35 -8.13
N ILE A 82 -9.19 -20.20 -8.16
CA ILE A 82 -8.88 -21.06 -9.31
C ILE A 82 -8.97 -22.51 -8.85
N SER A 83 -9.73 -23.32 -9.58
CA SER A 83 -9.73 -24.78 -9.42
C SER A 83 -8.48 -25.37 -10.06
N ILE A 84 -7.88 -26.37 -9.41
CA ILE A 84 -6.86 -27.20 -10.05
C ILE A 84 -7.59 -27.99 -11.15
N SER A 85 -7.38 -27.62 -12.41
CA SER A 85 -7.77 -28.50 -13.52
C SER A 85 -6.78 -29.65 -13.54
N ALA A 86 -7.28 -30.85 -13.23
CA ALA A 86 -6.53 -32.10 -13.39
C ALA A 86 -6.32 -32.41 -14.88
#